data_AF-A0AA89CAH8-F1
#
_entry.id   AF-A0AA89CAH8-F1
#
_cell.length_a   1.000
_cell.length_b   1.000
_cell.length_c   1.000
_cell.angle_alpha   90.00
_cell.angle_beta   90.00
_cell.angle_gamma   90.00
#
_symmetry.space_group_name_H-M   'P 1'
#
loop_
_entity.id
_entity.type
_entity.pdbx_description
1 polymer ?
#
loop_
_entity_poly.entity_id
_entity_poly.type
_entity_poly.pdbx_seq_one_letter_code
_entity_poly.pdbx_strand_id
1 'polypeptide(L)'
;MSSCNVKPAVLQLISDPVVQKIASNLQKSPAQILLRWAVQQNIGVLPKSSNPKHIAENFDIFSFELTSEDMASLSNLDVQYHYCWNPQSVL
;
A
#
# COMPACT_ATOMS: atom_id res chain seq x y z
N MET A 1 -30.63 19.35 -8.35
CA MET A 1 -29.31 19.44 -9.02
C MET A 1 -28.30 19.87 -7.96
N SER A 2 -27.79 18.92 -7.18
CA SER A 2 -26.80 19.22 -6.13
C SER A 2 -25.44 18.81 -6.67
N SER A 3 -24.63 19.83 -6.90
CA SER A 3 -23.27 19.78 -7.43
C SER A 3 -22.41 18.86 -6.55
N CYS A 4 -22.02 17.70 -7.08
CA CYS A 4 -20.98 16.87 -6.49
C CYS A 4 -19.65 17.28 -7.15
N ASN A 5 -18.99 18.25 -6.53
CA ASN A 5 -17.61 18.63 -6.80
C ASN A 5 -16.88 18.27 -5.49
N VAL A 6 -16.03 17.24 -5.42
CA VAL A 6 -14.64 17.24 -5.88
C VAL A 6 -14.18 15.78 -6.08
N LYS A 7 -13.52 15.47 -7.21
CA LYS A 7 -12.77 14.22 -7.38
C LYS A 7 -11.57 14.24 -6.42
N PRO A 8 -11.39 13.29 -5.48
CA PRO A 8 -10.09 13.17 -4.84
C PRO A 8 -9.16 12.55 -5.88
N ALA A 9 -8.03 13.21 -6.15
CA ALA A 9 -6.91 12.55 -6.80
C ALA A 9 -6.66 11.26 -6.02
N VAL A 10 -6.84 10.09 -6.66
CA VAL A 10 -6.68 8.78 -6.03
C VAL A 10 -5.36 8.81 -5.30
N LEU A 11 -5.38 8.79 -3.97
CA LEU A 11 -4.16 8.86 -3.17
C LEU A 11 -3.40 7.57 -3.45
N GLN A 12 -2.44 7.61 -4.36
CA GLN A 12 -1.71 6.41 -4.72
C GLN A 12 -0.63 6.21 -3.65
N LEU A 13 -0.83 5.26 -2.74
CA LEU A 13 0.16 4.91 -1.70
C LEU A 13 1.54 4.59 -2.32
N ILE A 14 1.56 4.06 -3.54
CA ILE A 14 2.79 3.82 -4.33
C ILE A 14 3.58 5.10 -4.61
N SER A 15 2.88 6.24 -4.68
CA SER A 15 3.45 7.57 -4.94
C SER A 15 3.67 8.37 -3.64
N ASP A 16 3.36 7.80 -2.48
CA ASP A 16 3.55 8.47 -1.21
C ASP A 16 5.06 8.68 -0.92
N PRO A 17 5.50 9.89 -0.52
CA PRO A 17 6.92 10.17 -0.27
C PRO A 17 7.57 9.27 0.78
N VAL A 18 6.82 8.84 1.81
CA VAL A 18 7.33 7.93 2.85
C VAL A 18 7.62 6.57 2.23
N VAL A 19 6.66 6.05 1.45
CA VAL A 19 6.82 4.76 0.76
C VAL A 19 7.97 4.81 -0.23
N GLN A 20 8.08 5.87 -1.03
CA GLN A 20 9.18 6.01 -1.99
C GLN A 20 10.54 6.13 -1.32
N LYS A 21 10.64 6.84 -0.19
CA LYS A 21 11.88 6.94 0.57
C LYS A 21 12.34 5.57 1.07
N ILE A 22 11.44 4.79 1.67
CA ILE A 22 11.75 3.44 2.16
C ILE A 22 12.11 2.51 0.99
N ALA A 23 11.35 2.57 -0.10
CA ALA A 23 11.61 1.82 -1.33
C ALA A 23 13.01 2.10 -1.90
N SER A 24 13.40 3.38 -1.95
CA SER A 24 14.73 3.79 -2.40
C SER A 24 15.84 3.30 -1.47
N ASN A 25 15.63 3.37 -0.14
CA ASN A 25 16.62 2.92 0.83
C ASN A 25 16.89 1.42 0.74
N LEU A 26 15.84 0.62 0.53
CA LEU A 26 15.92 -0.84 0.43
C LEU A 26 16.13 -1.34 -1.01
N GLN A 27 16.16 -0.44 -1.99
CA GLN A 27 16.26 -0.75 -3.42
C GLN A 27 15.18 -1.75 -3.89
N LYS A 28 13.96 -1.58 -3.35
CA LYS A 28 12.78 -2.37 -3.69
C LYS A 28 11.70 -1.45 -4.28
N SER A 29 10.69 -2.01 -4.91
CA SER A 29 9.60 -1.18 -5.42
C SER A 29 8.63 -0.75 -4.31
N PRO A 30 7.93 0.38 -4.47
CA PRO A 30 6.90 0.80 -3.50
C PRO A 30 5.83 -0.27 -3.24
N ALA A 31 5.47 -1.05 -4.27
CA ALA A 31 4.52 -2.16 -4.12
C ALA A 31 5.05 -3.25 -3.19
N GLN A 32 6.33 -3.62 -3.31
CA GLN A 32 6.98 -4.58 -2.43
C GLN A 32 7.00 -4.09 -0.97
N ILE A 33 7.28 -2.80 -0.74
CA ILE A 33 7.27 -2.20 0.60
C ILE A 33 5.88 -2.33 1.24
N LEU A 34 4.83 -1.97 0.52
CA LEU A 34 3.45 -2.03 1.03
C LEU A 34 3.00 -3.47 1.31
N LEU A 35 3.36 -4.42 0.44
CA LEU A 35 3.07 -5.84 0.64
C LEU A 35 3.83 -6.41 1.84
N ARG A 36 5.12 -6.07 1.96
CA ARG A 36 5.96 -6.52 3.07
C ARG A 36 5.44 -5.98 4.41
N TRP A 37 5.03 -4.71 4.45
CA TRP A 37 4.43 -4.11 5.64
C TRP A 37 3.22 -4.91 6.12
N ALA A 38 2.26 -5.22 5.24
CA ALA A 38 1.07 -5.96 5.62
C ALA A 38 1.40 -7.37 6.13
N VAL A 39 2.32 -8.08 5.47
CA VAL A 39 2.73 -9.43 5.90
C VAL A 39 3.47 -9.41 7.25
N GLN A 40 4.32 -8.42 7.51
CA GLN A 40 4.99 -8.27 8.81
C GLN A 40 4.02 -7.97 9.97
N GLN A 41 2.85 -7.40 9.67
CA GLN A 41 1.74 -7.25 10.64
C GLN A 41 0.94 -8.54 10.84
N ASN A 42 1.38 -9.68 10.29
CA ASN A 42 0.64 -10.94 10.23
C ASN A 42 -0.71 -10.84 9.49
N ILE A 43 -0.82 -9.95 8.50
CA ILE A 43 -2.01 -9.82 7.65
C ILE A 43 -1.77 -10.57 6.33
N GLY A 44 -2.66 -11.50 5.99
CA GLY A 44 -2.63 -12.18 4.69
C GLY A 44 -2.98 -11.22 3.55
N VAL A 45 -2.15 -11.18 2.50
CA VAL A 45 -2.34 -10.30 1.33
C VAL A 45 -2.55 -11.08 0.04
N LEU A 46 -3.40 -10.56 -0.84
CA LEU A 46 -3.71 -11.13 -2.16
C LEU A 46 -3.48 -10.05 -3.25
N PRO A 47 -2.23 -9.82 -3.68
CA PRO A 47 -1.96 -8.82 -4.72
C PRO A 47 -2.53 -9.26 -6.07
N LYS A 48 -3.33 -8.39 -6.69
CA LYS A 48 -3.85 -8.61 -8.05
C LYS A 48 -2.80 -8.23 -9.09
N SER A 49 -2.43 -9.17 -9.95
CA SER A 49 -1.65 -8.91 -11.16
C SER A 49 -1.89 -9.97 -12.22
N SER A 50 -1.86 -9.58 -13.50
CA SER A 50 -1.78 -10.47 -14.66
C SER A 50 -0.41 -10.42 -15.35
N ASN A 51 0.47 -9.51 -14.94
CA ASN A 51 1.81 -9.37 -15.49
C ASN A 51 2.77 -10.32 -14.76
N PRO A 52 3.41 -11.29 -15.46
CA PRO A 52 4.33 -12.25 -14.86
C PRO A 52 5.48 -11.60 -14.08
N LYS A 53 6.00 -10.46 -14.57
CA LYS A 53 7.08 -9.73 -13.89
C LYS A 53 6.62 -9.20 -12.53
N HIS A 54 5.44 -8.58 -12.48
CA HIS A 54 4.89 -8.08 -11.22
C HIS A 54 4.51 -9.22 -10.27
N ILE A 55 4.06 -10.37 -10.79
CA ILE A 55 3.77 -11.55 -9.95
C ILE A 55 5.05 -12.02 -9.26
N ALA A 56 6.15 -12.17 -10.02
CA ALA A 56 7.44 -12.55 -9.46
C ALA A 56 7.96 -11.52 -8.45
N GLU A 57 7.84 -10.23 -8.78
CA GLU A 57 8.25 -9.12 -7.92
C GLU A 57 7.47 -9.07 -6.60
N ASN A 58 6.14 -9.24 -6.66
CA ASN A 58 5.27 -9.29 -5.47
C ASN A 58 5.56 -10.50 -4.59
N PHE A 59 6.13 -11.58 -5.15
CA PHE A 59 6.51 -12.77 -4.40
C PHE A 59 7.88 -12.60 -3.70
N ASP A 60 8.78 -11.77 -4.24
CA ASP A 60 10.10 -11.46 -3.67
C ASP A 60 10.05 -10.51 -2.45
N ILE A 61 8.92 -10.47 -1.73
CA ILE A 61 8.78 -9.64 -0.52
C ILE A 61 9.40 -10.28 0.72
N PHE A 62 9.89 -11.52 0.64
CA PHE A 62 10.50 -12.22 1.75
C PHE A 62 12.04 -12.14 1.78
N SER A 63 12.65 -11.50 0.79
CA SER A 63 14.11 -11.32 0.71
C SER A 63 14.64 -10.15 1.54
N PHE A 64 13.76 -9.38 2.18
CA PHE A 64 14.10 -8.23 3.02
C PHE A 64 13.11 -8.07 4.18
N GLU A 65 13.44 -7.16 5.10
CA GLU A 65 12.62 -6.84 6.26
C GLU A 65 12.59 -5.32 6.48
N LEU A 66 11.43 -4.82 6.91
CA LEU A 66 11.25 -3.43 7.33
C LEU A 66 11.62 -3.29 8.81
N THR A 67 12.35 -2.22 9.13
CA THR A 67 12.69 -1.93 10.53
C THR A 67 11.45 -1.48 11.32
N SER A 68 11.55 -1.48 12.64
CA SER A 68 10.50 -0.96 13.51
C SER A 68 10.11 0.49 13.18
N GLU A 69 11.09 1.32 12.81
CA GLU A 69 10.87 2.71 12.42
C GLU A 69 10.14 2.84 11.08
N ASP A 70 10.49 2.00 10.09
CA ASP A 70 9.82 1.96 8.80
C ASP A 70 8.36 1.48 8.97
N MET A 71 8.17 0.44 9.77
CA MET A 71 6.84 -0.09 10.11
C MET A 71 5.97 0.97 10.78
N ALA A 72 6.52 1.73 11.73
CA ALA A 72 5.81 2.82 12.39
C ALA A 72 5.48 3.96 11.41
N SER A 73 6.43 4.35 10.55
CA SER A 73 6.25 5.41 9.57
C SER A 73 5.12 5.07 8.57
N LEU A 74 5.07 3.83 8.10
CA LEU A 74 4.01 3.35 7.20
C LEU A 74 2.65 3.25 7.89
N SER A 75 2.62 2.87 9.18
CA SER A 75 1.37 2.76 9.95
C SER A 75 0.73 4.14 10.20
N ASN A 76 1.52 5.21 10.20
CA ASN A 76 1.04 6.58 10.34
C ASN A 76 0.42 7.17 9.06
N LEU A 77 0.42 6.43 7.94
CA LEU A 77 -0.19 6.86 6.67
C LEU A 77 -1.71 6.63 6.60
N ASP A 78 -2.34 6.15 7.68
CA ASP A 78 -3.78 5.88 7.68
C ASP A 78 -4.61 7.16 7.46
N VAL A 79 -5.37 7.18 6.37
CA VAL A 79 -6.23 8.30 5.95
C VAL A 79 -7.72 7.98 6.06
N GLN A 80 -8.10 6.86 6.68
CA GLN A 80 -9.51 6.43 6.84
C GLN A 80 -10.28 6.43 5.50
N TYR A 81 -9.56 6.13 4.41
CA TYR A 81 -10.10 6.14 3.05
C TYR A 81 -10.28 4.72 2.54
N HIS A 82 -11.49 4.41 2.08
CA HIS A 82 -11.82 3.11 1.49
C HIS A 82 -11.79 3.19 -0.04
N TYR A 83 -10.92 2.39 -0.68
CA TYR A 83 -10.88 2.27 -2.14
C TYR A 83 -12.03 1.43 -2.71
N CYS A 84 -12.57 0.53 -1.88
CA CYS A 84 -13.77 -0.21 -2.18
C CYS A 84 -14.98 0.44 -1.53
N TRP A 85 -16.14 -0.15 -1.81
CA TRP A 85 -17.39 0.27 -1.20
C TRP A 85 -17.36 0.13 0.33
N ASN A 86 -17.92 1.12 1.04
CA ASN A 86 -18.00 1.14 2.50
C ASN A 86 -19.23 0.35 2.98
N PRO A 87 -19.06 -0.76 3.71
CA PRO A 87 -20.17 -1.59 4.21
C PRO A 87 -21.04 -0.90 5.27
N GLN A 88 -20.56 0.16 5.92
CA GLN A 88 -21.36 0.91 6.90
C GLN A 88 -22.54 1.66 6.25
N SER A 89 -22.51 1.84 4.93
CA SER A 89 -23.59 2.50 4.19
C SER A 89 -24.83 1.62 3.96
N VAL A 90 -24.82 0.36 4.41
CA VAL A 90 -25.91 -0.62 4.18
C VAL A 90 -26.95 -0.68 5.30
N LEU A 91 -26.67 -0.03 6.43
CA LEU A 91 -27.57 -0.02 7.58
C LEU A 91 -28.57 1.12 7.49
#